data_AF-A0A6L4YQF5-F1
#
_entry.id   AF-A0A6L4YQF5-F1
#
_cell.length_a   1.000
_cell.length_b   1.000
_cell.length_c   1.000
_cell.angle_alpha   90.00
_cell.angle_beta   90.00
_cell.angle_gamma   90.00
#
_symmetry.space_group_name_H-M   'P 1'
#
loop_
_entity.id
_entity.type
_entity.pdbx_description
1 polymer ?
#
loop_
_entity_poly.entity_id
_entity_poly.type
_entity_poly.pdbx_seq_one_letter_code
_entity_poly.pdbx_strand_id
1 'polypeptide(L)'
;MQRISVHISDETKQRIDLAAKAKRKIESELIREALNTGLDVIYPKSSSVKALVELASFAEKLPSNSNTPSDISENHDYYAWGGEKRSNGKK
;
A
#
# COMPACT_ATOMS: atom_id res chain seq x y z
N MET A 1 -26.08 -7.66 -14.28
CA MET A 1 -25.64 -6.25 -14.47
C MET A 1 -26.54 -5.39 -13.60
N GLN A 2 -25.98 -4.64 -12.64
CA GLN A 2 -26.77 -3.79 -11.74
C GLN A 2 -26.76 -2.35 -12.26
N ARG A 3 -27.93 -1.70 -12.28
CA ARG A 3 -28.06 -0.28 -12.64
C ARG A 3 -28.04 0.55 -11.36
N ILE A 4 -27.06 1.44 -11.25
CA ILE A 4 -26.90 2.35 -10.11
C ILE A 4 -27.03 3.78 -10.64
N SER A 5 -27.87 4.58 -10.00
CA SER A 5 -28.03 6.01 -10.29
C SER A 5 -27.37 6.80 -9.17
N VAL A 6 -26.43 7.67 -9.51
CA VAL A 6 -25.71 8.51 -8.55
C VAL A 6 -25.89 9.96 -8.95
N HIS A 7 -26.14 10.82 -7.96
CA HIS A 7 -26.18 12.26 -8.19
C HIS A 7 -24.76 12.81 -8.17
N ILE A 8 -24.35 13.49 -9.24
CA ILE A 8 -23.05 14.17 -9.36
C ILE A 8 -23.26 15.63 -9.72
N SER A 9 -22.32 16.50 -9.36
CA SER A 9 -22.39 17.91 -9.75
C SER A 9 -22.22 18.09 -11.26
N ASP A 10 -22.82 19.16 -11.80
CA ASP A 10 -22.73 19.49 -13.24
C ASP A 10 -21.28 19.67 -13.69
N GLU A 11 -20.44 20.27 -12.85
CA GLU A 11 -19.01 20.40 -13.11
C GLU A 11 -18.33 19.03 -13.28
N THR A 12 -18.66 18.06 -12.41
CA THR A 12 -18.09 16.71 -12.50
C THR A 12 -18.55 16.01 -13.78
N LYS A 13 -19.82 16.19 -14.16
CA LYS A 13 -20.37 15.65 -15.41
C LYS A 13 -19.64 16.20 -16.64
N GLN A 14 -19.39 17.51 -16.68
CA GLN A 14 -18.63 18.13 -17.77
C GLN A 14 -17.21 17.59 -17.88
N ARG A 15 -16.52 17.41 -16.74
CA ARG A 15 -15.19 16.79 -16.71
C ARG A 15 -15.20 15.35 -17.23
N ILE A 16 -16.22 14.57 -16.90
CA ILE A 16 -16.39 13.20 -17.38
C ILE A 16 -16.60 13.16 -18.90
N ASP A 17 -17.46 14.01 -19.45
CA ASP A 17 -17.72 14.09 -20.89
C ASP A 17 -16.45 14.47 -21.66
N LEU A 18 -15.71 15.48 -21.19
CA LEU A 18 -14.43 15.87 -21.78
C LEU A 18 -13.40 14.72 -21.75
N ALA A 19 -13.28 14.02 -20.62
CA ALA A 19 -12.38 12.88 -20.48
C ALA A 19 -12.79 11.70 -21.37
N ALA A 20 -14.09 11.43 -21.49
CA ALA A 20 -14.64 10.38 -22.34
C ALA A 20 -14.33 10.64 -23.81
N LYS A 21 -14.54 11.88 -24.29
CA LYS A 21 -14.19 12.32 -25.65
C LYS A 21 -12.69 12.21 -25.92
N ALA A 22 -11.86 12.69 -24.99
CA ALA A 22 -10.41 12.64 -25.13
C ALA A 22 -9.87 11.20 -25.23
N LYS A 23 -10.43 10.28 -24.42
CA LYS A 23 -10.03 8.87 -24.39
C LYS A 23 -10.76 7.99 -25.40
N ARG A 24 -11.72 8.53 -26.17
CA ARG A 24 -12.60 7.79 -27.09
C ARG A 24 -13.30 6.60 -26.41
N LYS A 25 -13.69 6.76 -25.14
CA LYS A 25 -14.41 5.74 -24.36
C LYS A 25 -15.85 6.17 -24.11
N ILE A 26 -16.73 5.20 -23.84
CA ILE A 26 -18.11 5.46 -23.40
C ILE A 26 -18.05 5.98 -21.95
N GLU A 27 -18.88 6.97 -21.61
CA GLU A 27 -18.91 7.58 -20.26
C GLU A 27 -19.05 6.54 -19.15
N SER A 28 -19.96 5.58 -19.32
CA SER A 28 -20.22 4.53 -18.32
C SER A 28 -19.01 3.62 -18.09
N GLU A 29 -18.21 3.36 -19.12
CA GLU A 29 -16.98 2.59 -19.00
C GLU A 29 -15.90 3.37 -18.25
N LEU A 30 -15.76 4.66 -18.57
CA LEU A 30 -14.83 5.57 -17.90
C LEU A 30 -15.19 5.73 -16.40
N ILE A 31 -16.48 5.88 -16.09
CA ILE A 31 -16.97 5.97 -14.71
C ILE A 31 -16.66 4.66 -13.95
N ARG A 32 -16.87 3.50 -14.58
CA ARG A 32 -16.56 2.20 -13.95
C ARG A 32 -15.07 2.06 -13.65
N GLU A 33 -14.20 2.44 -14.58
CA GLU A 33 -12.74 2.42 -14.40
C GLU A 33 -12.30 3.36 -13.27
N ALA A 34 -12.85 4.58 -13.24
CA ALA A 34 -12.57 5.56 -12.20
C ALA A 34 -13.03 5.09 -10.82
N LEU A 35 -14.22 4.47 -10.72
CA LEU A 35 -14.73 3.92 -9.47
C LEU A 35 -13.87 2.76 -8.98
N ASN A 36 -13.49 1.81 -9.85
CA ASN A 36 -12.62 0.70 -9.46
C ASN A 36 -11.26 1.20 -8.96
N THR A 37 -10.65 2.12 -9.70
CA THR A 37 -9.35 2.71 -9.32
C THR A 37 -9.46 3.48 -8.01
N GLY A 38 -10.52 4.27 -7.83
CA GLY A 38 -10.78 5.01 -6.60
C GLY A 38 -10.99 4.08 -5.40
N LEU A 39 -11.72 2.97 -5.59
CA LEU A 39 -11.93 1.98 -4.54
C LEU A 39 -10.62 1.27 -4.15
N ASP A 40 -9.76 0.94 -5.11
CA ASP A 40 -8.44 0.34 -4.82
C ASP A 40 -7.51 1.30 -4.05
N VAL A 41 -7.65 2.61 -4.24
CA VAL A 41 -6.90 3.62 -3.49
C VAL A 41 -7.46 3.83 -2.07
N ILE A 42 -8.79 3.89 -1.93
CA ILE A 42 -9.45 4.12 -0.63
C ILE A 42 -9.41 2.87 0.24
N TYR A 43 -9.57 1.70 -0.38
CA TYR A 43 -9.54 0.39 0.26
C TYR A 43 -8.44 -0.45 -0.39
N PRO A 44 -7.16 -0.15 -0.11
CA PRO A 44 -6.08 -0.98 -0.62
C PRO A 44 -6.33 -2.40 -0.14
N LYS A 45 -6.37 -3.35 -1.09
CA LYS A 45 -6.43 -4.77 -0.75
C LYS A 45 -5.27 -5.04 0.20
N SER A 46 -5.61 -5.42 1.42
CA SER A 46 -4.64 -5.77 2.46
C SER A 46 -3.70 -6.84 1.92
N SER A 47 -2.55 -6.40 1.40
CA SER A 47 -1.46 -7.28 0.99
C SER A 47 -0.72 -7.81 2.21
N SER A 48 -1.12 -7.43 3.44
CA SER A 48 -0.42 -7.68 4.68
C SER A 48 0.11 -9.11 4.80
N VAL A 49 -0.72 -10.13 4.58
CA VAL A 49 -0.29 -11.53 4.70
C VAL A 49 0.74 -11.90 3.63
N LYS A 50 0.52 -11.53 2.36
CA LYS A 50 1.47 -11.83 1.28
C LYS A 50 2.77 -11.05 1.43
N ALA A 51 2.68 -9.78 1.83
CA ALA A 51 3.82 -8.92 2.11
C ALA A 51 4.64 -9.43 3.30
N LEU A 52 3.99 -9.94 4.36
CA LEU A 52 4.67 -10.55 5.50
C LEU A 52 5.36 -11.87 5.11
N VAL A 53 4.72 -12.69 4.29
CA VAL A 53 5.30 -13.95 3.79
C VAL A 53 6.49 -13.67 2.86
N GLU A 54 6.37 -12.67 1.97
CA GLU A 54 7.46 -12.24 1.09
C GLU A 54 8.63 -11.64 1.89
N LEU A 55 8.34 -10.85 2.92
CA LEU A 55 9.34 -10.29 3.83
C LEU A 55 10.09 -11.39 4.60
N ALA A 56 9.37 -12.38 5.15
CA ALA A 56 9.97 -13.51 5.86
C ALA A 56 10.85 -14.34 4.92
N SER A 57 10.36 -14.64 3.71
CA SER A 57 11.12 -15.37 2.69
C SER A 57 12.36 -14.62 2.21
N PHE A 58 12.33 -13.28 2.23
CA PHE A 58 13.49 -12.45 1.93
C PHE A 58 14.49 -12.45 3.08
N ALA A 59 14.01 -12.37 4.33
CA ALA A 59 14.86 -12.41 5.52
C ALA A 59 15.64 -13.72 5.64
N GLU A 60 15.04 -14.86 5.31
CA GLU A 60 15.72 -16.17 5.28
C GLU A 60 16.86 -16.26 4.26
N LYS A 61 16.80 -15.47 3.19
CA LYS A 61 17.83 -15.45 2.13
C LYS A 61 18.99 -14.49 2.43
N LEU A 62 18.82 -13.61 3.44
CA LEU A 62 19.91 -12.74 3.85
C LEU A 62 20.98 -13.57 4.56
N PRO A 63 22.28 -13.40 4.23
CA PRO A 63 23.35 -14.09 4.92
C PRO A 63 23.40 -13.63 6.37
N SER A 64 22.78 -14.40 7.26
CA SER A 64 22.86 -14.17 8.70
C SER A 64 24.20 -14.70 9.19
N ASN A 65 25.17 -13.79 9.37
CA ASN A 65 26.42 -14.14 10.03
C ASN A 65 26.12 -14.60 11.47
N SER A 66 26.90 -15.55 12.00
CA SER A 66 26.80 -16.03 13.38
C SER A 66 27.02 -14.95 14.46
N ASN A 67 27.44 -13.75 14.05
CA ASN A 67 27.64 -12.58 14.90
C ASN A 67 26.44 -11.60 14.88
N THR A 68 25.28 -12.02 14.38
CA THR A 68 24.08 -11.17 14.30
C THR A 68 23.52 -10.97 15.71
N PRO A 69 23.33 -9.71 16.18
CA PRO A 69 22.78 -9.45 17.50
C PRO A 69 21.36 -9.98 17.66
N SER A 70 21.07 -10.63 18.79
CA SER A 70 19.73 -11.15 19.10
C SER A 70 18.73 -10.08 19.57
N ASP A 71 19.22 -8.87 19.83
CA ASP A 71 18.48 -7.74 20.39
C ASP A 71 18.19 -6.64 19.36
N ILE A 72 18.25 -6.94 18.06
CA ILE A 72 18.01 -5.96 16.98
C ILE A 72 16.62 -5.31 17.09
N SER A 73 15.58 -6.03 17.51
CA SER A 73 14.24 -5.46 17.66
C SER A 73 14.16 -4.40 18.76
N GLU A 74 14.97 -4.53 19.80
CA GLU A 74 14.99 -3.64 20.97
C GLU A 74 16.02 -2.52 20.83
N ASN A 75 17.10 -2.78 20.09
CA ASN A 75 18.23 -1.89 19.86
C ASN A 75 18.39 -1.48 18.39
N HIS A 76 17.29 -1.42 17.63
CA HIS A 76 17.34 -1.07 16.21
C HIS A 76 18.00 0.29 15.96
N ASP A 77 17.75 1.29 16.81
CA ASP A 77 18.34 2.62 16.67
C ASP A 77 19.85 2.61 16.87
N TYR A 78 20.34 1.78 17.80
CA TYR A 78 21.77 1.58 18.03
C TYR A 78 22.45 1.03 16.79
N TYR A 79 21.87 -0.01 16.18
CA TYR A 79 22.47 -0.67 15.01
C TYR A 79 22.30 0.11 13.71
N ALA A 80 21.20 0.85 13.54
CA ALA A 80 20.93 1.64 12.34
C ALA A 80 21.64 3.00 12.36
N TRP A 81 21.73 3.64 13.52
CA TRP A 81 22.13 5.05 13.64
C TRP A 81 23.30 5.30 14.61
N GLY A 82 23.80 4.27 15.30
CA GLY A 82 24.94 4.40 16.22
C GLY A 82 24.61 5.13 17.53
N GLY A 83 23.34 5.10 17.96
CA GLY A 83 22.87 5.72 19.21
C GLY A 83 23.40 5.03 20.48
N GLU A 84 22.78 5.27 21.63
CA GLU A 84 23.09 4.51 22.84
C GLU A 84 22.38 3.15 22.84
N LYS A 85 23.11 2.08 23.14
CA LYS A 85 22.54 0.75 23.26
C LYS A 85 21.70 0.69 24.55
N ARG A 86 20.42 0.32 24.43
CA ARG A 86 19.58 0.08 25.61
C ARG A 86 20.09 -1.16 26.32
N SER A 87 20.63 -0.94 27.51
CA SER A 87 21.03 -2.01 28.44
C SER A 87 19.77 -2.66 28.99
N ASN A 88 19.49 -3.88 28.57
CA ASN A 88 18.56 -4.73 29.30
C ASN A 88 19.24 -5.17 30.59
N GLY A 89 18.95 -4.48 31.69
CA GLY A 89 19.23 -4.97 33.03
C GLY A 89 18.46 -6.26 33.27
N LYS A 90 19.06 -7.40 32.93
CA LYS A 90 18.68 -8.69 33.50
C LYS A 90 19.36 -8.80 34.87
N LYS A 91 18.58 -8.65 35.94
CA LYS A 91 18.84 -9.34 37.20
C LYS A 91 18.45 -10.80 37.05
#